data_AF-A0A382IJB1-F1
#
_entry.id   AF-A0A382IJB1-F1
#
_cell.length_a   1.000
_cell.length_b   1.000
_cell.length_c   1.000
_cell.angle_alpha   90.00
_cell.angle_beta   90.00
_cell.angle_gamma   90.00
#
_symmetry.space_group_name_H-M   'P 1'
#
loop_
_entity.id
_entity.type
_entity.pdbx_description
1 polymer ?
#
loop_
_entity_poly.entity_id
_entity_poly.type
_entity_poly.pdbx_seq_one_letter_code
_entity_poly.pdbx_strand_id
1 'polypeptide(L)'
;MTNVTHIEDYQPDEPRIPAIYRTIDQVKSELDGTGADVIPIRDEEPDELTDEQVEILWSTAVEQSSEIVSNSESPIEVSLLLTNLVDDLLIRGIDSSYILSAVHRGFEINEDRAAEIAAEN
;
A
#
# COMPACT_ATOMS: atom_id res chain seq x y z
N MET A 1 -27.74 -24.49 -50.47
CA MET A 1 -26.27 -24.31 -50.38
C MET A 1 -26.04 -23.32 -49.26
N THR A 2 -25.42 -23.76 -48.17
CA THR A 2 -25.25 -22.96 -46.95
C THR A 2 -23.90 -22.25 -47.05
N ASN A 3 -23.89 -20.92 -47.07
CA ASN A 3 -22.65 -20.14 -47.00
C ASN A 3 -22.06 -20.34 -45.61
N VAL A 4 -21.01 -21.14 -45.51
CA VAL A 4 -20.22 -21.27 -44.29
C VAL A 4 -19.18 -20.16 -44.34
N THR A 5 -19.38 -19.12 -43.53
CA THR A 5 -18.39 -18.07 -43.31
C THR A 5 -17.30 -18.63 -42.40
N HIS A 6 -16.04 -18.59 -42.83
CA HIS A 6 -14.92 -19.10 -42.04
C HIS A 6 -14.40 -18.00 -41.11
N ILE A 7 -13.94 -18.37 -39.90
CA ILE A 7 -13.41 -17.41 -38.90
C ILE A 7 -12.23 -16.58 -39.46
N GLU A 8 -11.54 -17.12 -40.45
CA GLU A 8 -10.44 -16.46 -41.18
C GLU A 8 -10.92 -15.20 -41.94
N ASP A 9 -12.20 -15.13 -42.33
CA ASP A 9 -12.79 -13.96 -43.02
C ASP A 9 -12.91 -12.72 -42.10
N TYR A 10 -12.71 -12.88 -40.79
CA TYR A 10 -12.77 -11.80 -39.80
C TYR A 10 -11.40 -11.35 -39.30
N GLN A 11 -10.31 -11.94 -39.79
CA GLN A 11 -8.97 -11.50 -39.42
C GLN A 11 -8.57 -10.28 -40.28
N PRO A 12 -8.19 -9.14 -39.67
CA PRO A 12 -7.72 -7.99 -40.43
C PRO A 12 -6.42 -8.34 -41.15
N ASP A 13 -6.34 -8.01 -42.45
CA ASP A 13 -5.19 -8.31 -43.34
C ASP A 13 -3.84 -7.70 -42.90
N GLU A 14 -3.85 -6.80 -41.92
CA GLU A 14 -2.65 -6.14 -41.43
C GLU A 14 -2.62 -6.12 -39.89
N PRO A 15 -1.49 -6.51 -39.26
CA PRO A 15 -1.29 -6.29 -37.84
C PRO A 15 -1.19 -4.78 -37.60
N ARG A 16 -2.32 -4.16 -37.27
CA ARG A 16 -2.35 -2.78 -36.80
C ARG A 16 -1.58 -2.72 -35.51
N ILE A 17 -0.33 -2.27 -35.57
CA ILE A 17 0.49 -1.97 -34.40
C ILE A 17 -0.37 -1.07 -33.50
N PRO A 18 -0.76 -1.53 -32.29
CA PRO A 18 -1.61 -0.75 -31.40
C PRO A 18 -1.00 0.62 -31.13
N ALA A 19 -1.84 1.65 -31.03
CA ALA A 19 -1.41 3.04 -30.82
C ALA A 19 -0.43 3.21 -29.63
N ILE A 20 -0.54 2.34 -28.63
CA ILE A 20 0.36 2.24 -27.47
C ILE A 20 1.83 2.11 -27.88
N TYR A 21 2.17 1.31 -28.90
CA TYR A 21 3.56 1.14 -29.30
C TYR A 21 4.14 2.40 -29.95
N ARG A 22 3.32 3.15 -30.70
CA ARG A 22 3.74 4.47 -31.22
C ARG A 22 3.98 5.48 -30.10
N THR A 23 3.14 5.48 -29.07
CA THR A 23 3.34 6.33 -27.89
C THR A 23 4.62 5.98 -27.15
N ILE A 24 4.92 4.68 -26.99
CA ILE A 24 6.15 4.22 -26.35
C ILE A 24 7.39 4.66 -27.15
N ASP A 25 7.38 4.49 -28.47
CA ASP A 25 8.51 4.88 -29.31
C ASP A 25 8.72 6.39 -29.36
N GLN A 26 7.64 7.17 -29.32
CA GLN A 26 7.71 8.63 -29.23
C GLN A 26 8.35 9.07 -27.91
N VAL A 27 7.89 8.54 -26.77
CA VAL A 27 8.42 8.85 -25.43
C VAL A 27 9.90 8.47 -25.32
N LYS A 28 10.30 7.32 -25.90
CA LYS A 28 11.72 6.93 -25.95
C LYS A 28 12.57 7.91 -26.74
N SER A 29 12.09 8.37 -27.91
CA SER A 29 12.83 9.35 -28.71
C SER A 29 12.95 10.72 -28.03
N GLU A 30 11.95 11.10 -27.23
CA GLU A 30 11.97 12.33 -26.43
C GLU A 30 12.95 12.23 -25.23
N LEU A 31 13.14 11.02 -24.67
CA LEU A 31 14.08 10.78 -23.57
C LEU A 31 15.55 10.68 -24.02
N ASP A 32 15.82 10.08 -25.19
CA ASP A 32 17.19 9.86 -25.70
C ASP A 32 17.93 11.16 -26.06
N GLY A 33 17.23 12.30 -26.20
CA GLY A 33 17.81 13.59 -26.57
C GLY A 33 18.23 14.47 -25.39
N THR A 34 17.71 14.23 -24.20
CA THR A 34 18.10 14.94 -22.98
C THR A 34 19.10 14.10 -22.22
N GLY A 35 20.39 14.41 -22.38
CA GLY A 35 21.43 13.96 -21.47
C GLY A 35 21.17 14.50 -20.07
N ALA A 36 20.21 13.90 -19.37
CA ALA A 36 20.01 14.09 -17.95
C ALA A 36 21.13 13.30 -17.27
N ASP A 37 22.05 14.02 -16.63
CA ASP A 37 22.97 13.39 -15.69
C ASP A 37 22.13 12.61 -14.68
N VAL A 38 22.27 11.28 -14.72
CA VAL A 38 21.70 10.39 -13.72
C VAL A 38 22.45 10.68 -12.43
N ILE A 39 21.92 11.60 -11.62
CA ILE A 39 22.39 11.78 -10.25
C ILE A 39 22.02 10.48 -9.52
N PRO A 40 22.99 9.69 -9.04
CA PRO A 40 22.67 8.53 -8.23
C PRO A 40 21.87 9.01 -7.03
N ILE A 41 20.70 8.41 -6.81
CA ILE A 41 20.01 8.55 -5.53
C ILE A 41 21.05 8.11 -4.50
N ARG A 42 21.52 9.04 -3.67
CA ARG A 42 22.35 8.66 -2.53
C ARG A 42 21.50 7.70 -1.72
N ASP A 43 22.04 6.51 -1.44
CA ASP A 43 21.50 5.67 -0.38
C ASP A 43 21.66 6.49 0.91
N GLU A 44 20.64 7.29 1.23
CA GLU A 44 20.45 7.76 2.60
C GLU A 44 20.24 6.47 3.39
N GLU A 45 21.25 6.07 4.17
CA GLU A 45 21.03 5.05 5.19
C GLU A 45 19.81 5.52 5.98
N PRO A 46 18.73 4.72 6.05
CA PRO A 46 17.56 5.13 6.79
C PRO A 46 18.00 5.42 8.21
N ASP A 47 17.82 6.66 8.68
CA ASP A 47 18.16 7.04 10.04
C ASP A 47 17.53 6.00 10.99
N GLU A 48 18.37 5.22 11.67
CA GLU A 48 17.89 4.23 12.62
C GLU A 48 17.15 4.98 13.75
N LEU A 49 15.88 4.66 13.92
CA LEU A 49 15.08 5.22 14.99
C LEU A 49 15.61 4.75 16.34
N THR A 50 15.69 5.67 17.30
CA THR A 50 15.98 5.29 18.69
C THR A 50 14.79 4.58 19.31
N ASP A 51 15.03 3.75 20.33
CA ASP A 51 13.96 3.05 21.06
C ASP A 51 12.89 4.02 21.60
N GLU A 52 13.30 5.22 22.04
CA GLU A 52 12.39 6.28 22.50
C GLU A 52 11.50 6.81 21.37
N GLN A 53 12.06 7.02 20.17
CA GLN A 53 11.28 7.44 19.01
C GLN A 53 10.29 6.36 18.57
N VAL A 54 10.70 5.10 18.62
CA VAL A 54 9.82 3.95 18.33
C VAL A 54 8.64 3.91 19.32
N GLU A 55 8.90 4.14 20.60
CA GLU A 55 7.85 4.14 21.63
C GLU A 55 6.85 5.30 21.47
N ILE A 56 7.33 6.48 21.10
CA ILE A 56 6.47 7.65 20.77
C ILE A 56 5.57 7.33 19.57
N LEU A 57 6.11 6.70 18.53
CA LEU A 57 5.35 6.32 17.35
C LEU A 57 4.27 5.30 17.68
N TRP A 58 4.57 4.31 18.52
CA TRP A 58 3.58 3.34 18.99
C TRP A 58 2.44 4.01 19.77
N SER A 59 2.79 4.87 20.72
CA SER A 59 1.80 5.60 21.53
C SER A 59 0.88 6.46 20.65
N THR A 60 1.47 7.18 19.68
CA THR A 60 0.72 8.01 18.72
C THR A 60 -0.19 7.17 17.83
N ALA A 61 0.30 6.02 17.34
CA ALA A 61 -0.48 5.12 16.49
C ALA A 61 -1.68 4.52 17.23
N VAL A 62 -1.50 4.12 18.50
CA VAL A 62 -2.60 3.61 19.34
C VAL A 62 -3.65 4.70 19.55
N GLU A 63 -3.24 5.92 19.86
CA GLU A 63 -4.17 7.05 20.04
C GLU A 63 -5.00 7.33 18.78
N GLN A 64 -4.34 7.47 17.63
CA GLN A 64 -5.02 7.75 16.36
C GLN A 64 -5.94 6.60 15.94
N SER A 65 -5.51 5.35 16.13
CA SER A 65 -6.32 4.18 15.81
C SER A 65 -7.56 4.09 16.72
N SER A 66 -7.41 4.41 18.00
CA SER A 66 -8.52 4.43 18.96
C SER A 66 -9.54 5.51 18.61
N GLU A 67 -9.08 6.68 18.15
CA GLU A 67 -9.96 7.74 17.65
C GLU A 67 -10.80 7.26 16.45
N ILE A 68 -10.16 6.62 15.47
CA ILE A 68 -10.84 6.09 14.27
C ILE A 68 -11.92 5.07 14.64
N VAL A 69 -11.60 4.16 15.56
CA VAL A 69 -12.55 3.11 15.99
C VAL A 69 -13.68 3.72 16.83
N SER A 70 -13.35 4.58 17.79
CA SER A 70 -14.30 5.14 18.75
C SER A 70 -15.25 6.17 18.12
N ASN A 71 -14.78 6.93 17.14
CA ASN A 71 -15.59 7.91 16.42
C ASN A 71 -16.39 7.29 15.26
N SER A 72 -16.20 6.01 14.96
CA SER A 72 -16.94 5.36 13.89
C SER A 72 -18.39 5.07 14.30
N GLU A 73 -19.34 5.55 13.49
CA GLU A 73 -20.76 5.20 13.63
C GLU A 73 -21.09 3.83 13.00
N SER A 74 -20.15 3.23 12.26
CA SER A 74 -20.37 2.03 11.46
C SER A 74 -19.29 0.97 11.74
N PRO A 75 -19.56 0.00 12.63
CA PRO A 75 -18.63 -1.10 12.94
C PRO A 75 -18.22 -1.93 11.73
N ILE A 76 -19.07 -1.99 10.70
CA ILE A 76 -18.81 -2.71 9.45
C ILE A 76 -17.69 -2.03 8.66
N GLU A 77 -17.68 -0.69 8.61
CA GLU A 77 -16.64 0.06 7.89
C GLU A 77 -15.28 -0.09 8.56
N VAL A 78 -15.23 -0.07 9.89
CA VAL A 78 -14.00 -0.36 10.66
C VAL A 78 -13.50 -1.77 10.37
N SER A 79 -14.39 -2.75 10.34
CA SER A 79 -14.04 -4.16 10.07
C SER A 79 -13.48 -4.32 8.65
N LEU A 80 -14.06 -3.66 7.67
CA LEU A 80 -13.57 -3.65 6.28
C LEU A 80 -12.21 -2.98 6.16
N LEU A 81 -12.01 -1.83 6.84
CA LEU A 81 -10.73 -1.14 6.87
C LEU A 81 -9.62 -2.02 7.45
N LEU A 82 -9.87 -2.67 8.59
CA LEU A 82 -8.92 -3.59 9.22
C LEU A 82 -8.60 -4.78 8.32
N THR A 83 -9.62 -5.36 7.68
CA THR A 83 -9.42 -6.50 6.76
C THR A 83 -8.55 -6.09 5.57
N ASN A 84 -8.88 -4.97 4.92
CA ASN A 84 -8.11 -4.46 3.80
C ASN A 84 -6.66 -4.14 4.20
N LEU A 85 -6.43 -3.58 5.39
CA LEU A 85 -5.09 -3.29 5.89
C LEU A 85 -4.27 -4.56 6.10
N VAL A 86 -4.86 -5.60 6.70
CA VAL A 86 -4.18 -6.89 6.90
C VAL A 86 -3.85 -7.53 5.56
N ASP A 87 -4.79 -7.56 4.61
CA ASP A 87 -4.55 -8.09 3.27
C ASP A 87 -3.42 -7.33 2.56
N ASP A 88 -3.41 -6.00 2.66
CA ASP A 88 -2.37 -5.14 2.09
C ASP A 88 -0.97 -5.43 2.67
N LEU A 89 -0.87 -5.72 3.96
CA LEU A 89 0.38 -6.09 4.62
C LEU A 89 0.87 -7.47 4.18
N LEU A 90 -0.05 -8.44 4.08
CA LEU A 90 0.26 -9.78 3.59
C LEU A 90 0.71 -9.77 2.12
N ILE A 91 0.07 -8.96 1.27
CA ILE A 91 0.45 -8.77 -0.15
C ILE A 91 1.86 -8.18 -0.27
N ARG A 92 2.25 -7.29 0.65
CA ARG A 92 3.61 -6.71 0.71
C ARG A 92 4.65 -7.65 1.33
N GLY A 93 4.26 -8.87 1.71
CA GLY A 93 5.16 -9.89 2.25
C GLY A 93 5.49 -9.73 3.73
N ILE A 94 4.68 -8.97 4.49
CA ILE A 94 4.82 -8.91 5.95
C ILE A 94 4.25 -10.19 6.56
N ASP A 95 5.05 -10.90 7.35
CA ASP A 95 4.58 -12.13 8.00
C ASP A 95 3.45 -11.85 8.99
N SER A 96 2.47 -12.76 9.01
CA SER A 96 1.34 -12.69 9.94
C SER A 96 1.78 -12.65 11.40
N SER A 97 2.93 -13.21 11.75
CA SER A 97 3.50 -13.12 13.10
C SER A 97 3.88 -11.70 13.49
N TYR A 98 4.43 -10.90 12.57
CA TYR A 98 4.73 -9.49 12.83
C TYR A 98 3.47 -8.66 12.98
N ILE A 99 2.47 -8.92 12.13
CA ILE A 99 1.15 -8.25 12.22
C ILE A 99 0.52 -8.57 13.58
N LEU A 100 0.52 -9.85 13.99
CA LEU A 100 -0.03 -10.26 15.28
C LEU A 100 0.74 -9.66 16.45
N SER A 101 2.07 -9.62 16.37
CA SER A 101 2.92 -8.99 17.40
C SER A 101 2.63 -7.50 17.54
N ALA A 102 2.44 -6.79 16.42
CA ALA A 102 2.07 -5.37 16.41
C ALA A 102 0.71 -5.13 17.07
N VAL A 103 -0.28 -5.99 16.76
CA VAL A 103 -1.61 -5.93 17.37
C VAL A 103 -1.53 -6.17 18.88
N HIS A 104 -0.78 -7.17 19.33
CA HIS A 104 -0.59 -7.43 20.77
C HIS A 104 0.06 -6.24 21.48
N ARG A 105 1.13 -5.67 20.91
CA ARG A 105 1.79 -4.49 21.49
C ARG A 105 0.83 -3.30 21.60
N GLY A 106 0.01 -3.08 20.59
CA GLY A 106 -1.02 -2.02 20.62
C GLY A 106 -2.05 -2.23 21.73
N PHE A 107 -2.45 -3.48 22.01
CA PHE A 107 -3.35 -3.80 23.12
C PHE A 107 -2.71 -3.50 24.49
N GLU A 108 -1.47 -3.91 24.71
CA GLU A 108 -0.75 -3.65 25.96
C GLU A 108 -0.69 -2.14 26.26
N ILE A 109 -0.29 -1.33 25.28
CA ILE A 109 -0.20 0.13 25.43
C ILE A 109 -1.58 0.74 25.74
N ASN A 110 -2.64 0.24 25.10
CA ASN A 110 -3.98 0.74 25.36
C ASN A 110 -4.48 0.36 26.77
N GLU A 111 -4.14 -0.84 27.27
CA GLU A 111 -4.44 -1.27 28.63
C GLU A 111 -3.68 -0.44 29.68
N ASP A 112 -2.37 -0.23 29.47
CA ASP A 112 -1.53 0.61 30.34
C ASP A 112 -2.11 2.03 30.45
N ARG A 113 -2.48 2.62 29.31
CA ARG A 113 -3.10 3.94 29.25
C ARG A 113 -4.48 3.99 29.93
N ALA A 114 -5.30 2.95 29.76
CA ALA A 114 -6.59 2.87 30.45
C ALA A 114 -6.41 2.80 31.98
N ALA A 115 -5.38 2.10 32.45
CA ALA A 115 -5.04 2.04 33.86
C ALA A 115 -4.53 3.38 34.42
N GLU A 116 -3.70 4.11 33.66
CA GLU A 116 -3.24 5.46 34.03
C GLU A 116 -4.42 6.43 34.18
N ILE A 117 -5.31 6.49 33.19
CA ILE A 117 -6.51 7.36 33.25
C ILE A 117 -7.39 7.00 34.45
N ALA A 118 -7.53 5.71 34.77
CA ALA A 118 -8.31 5.26 35.93
C ALA A 118 -7.65 5.61 37.27
N ALA A 119 -6.31 5.73 37.31
CA ALA A 119 -5.57 6.12 38.52
C ALA A 119 -5.56 7.64 38.76
N GLU A 120 -5.78 8.44 37.71
CA GLU A 120 -5.84 9.91 37.78
C GLU A 120 -7.25 10.47 38.12
N ASN A 121 -8.29 9.64 38.06
CA ASN A 121 -9.69 10.00 38.39
C ASN A 121 -10.14 9.47 39.77
#